data_AF-A0A1G9INB9-F1
#
_entry.id   AF-A0A1G9INB9-F1
#
_cell.length_a   1.000
_cell.length_b   1.000
_cell.length_c   1.000
_cell.angle_alpha   90.00
_cell.angle_beta   90.00
_cell.angle_gamma   90.00
#
_symmetry.space_group_name_H-M   'P 1'
#
loop_
_entity.id
_entity.type
_entity.pdbx_description
1 polymer ?
#
loop_
_entity_poly.entity_id
_entity_poly.type
_entity_poly.pdbx_seq_one_letter_code
_entity_poly.pdbx_strand_id
1 'polypeptide(L)'
;MGILQEDIAGDVSAMPVCQRCGSDRVVREAWACWNPATGLWELETVFDREYCHQCEAETRCRWKRAAEVPRAAIRDLNDRFRRKGAGHGSVVITQGVQAKGAAFIDKAITAVRGFDGFNEANDPWAEHDFGVVEVEGDRVFWKIDPYDLSLTMLSQNPANEGVTHRVLTIMLASEY
;
A
#
# COMPACT_ATOMS: atom_id res chain seq x y z
N MET A 1 23.22 24.16 14.76
CA MET A 1 23.06 23.98 13.30
C MET A 1 21.68 23.40 13.08
N GLY A 2 20.71 24.25 12.76
CA GLY A 2 19.34 23.81 12.49
C GLY A 2 19.32 23.04 11.19
N ILE A 3 18.80 21.81 11.24
CA ILE A 3 18.54 21.01 10.05
C ILE A 3 17.56 21.84 9.23
N LEU A 4 17.98 22.26 8.03
CA LEU A 4 17.12 22.90 7.06
C LEU A 4 15.91 21.97 6.89
N GLN A 5 14.73 22.49 7.18
CA GLN A 5 13.47 21.78 6.97
C GLN A 5 13.36 21.56 5.47
N GLU A 6 13.84 20.41 4.99
CA GLU A 6 13.74 20.01 3.58
C GLU A 6 12.26 20.14 3.18
N ASP A 7 12.03 20.81 2.06
CA ASP A 7 10.68 20.97 1.53
C ASP A 7 10.21 19.59 1.05
N ILE A 8 9.53 18.85 1.94
CA ILE A 8 8.96 17.55 1.64
C ILE A 8 7.63 17.68 0.88
N ALA A 9 7.24 18.89 0.47
CA ALA A 9 6.08 19.08 -0.40
C ALA A 9 6.30 18.30 -1.71
N GLY A 10 5.43 17.32 -1.96
CA GLY A 10 5.54 16.44 -3.13
C GLY A 10 6.20 15.08 -2.86
N ASP A 11 6.75 14.84 -1.67
CA ASP A 11 7.07 13.48 -1.21
C ASP A 11 5.75 12.70 -1.05
N VAL A 12 5.65 11.54 -1.68
CA VAL A 12 4.46 10.69 -1.68
C VAL A 12 4.04 10.21 -0.28
N SER A 13 4.96 10.29 0.68
CA SER A 13 4.73 9.97 2.10
C SER A 13 4.42 11.19 2.98
N ALA A 14 4.49 12.41 2.41
CA ALA A 14 4.21 13.64 3.13
C ALA A 14 2.71 13.92 3.19
N MET A 15 2.25 14.32 4.37
CA MET A 15 0.86 14.64 4.65
C MET A 15 0.75 16.11 5.06
N PRO A 16 -0.23 16.86 4.53
CA PRO A 16 -0.40 18.25 4.89
C PRO A 16 -0.99 18.36 6.30
N VAL A 17 -0.50 19.31 7.07
CA VAL A 17 -1.03 19.67 8.39
C VAL A 17 -1.16 21.18 8.54
N CYS A 18 -2.06 21.60 9.42
CA CYS A 18 -2.25 23.00 9.74
C CYS A 18 -0.98 23.60 10.35
N GLN A 19 -0.46 24.67 9.75
CA GLN A 19 0.69 25.41 10.26
C GLN A 19 0.51 25.92 11.71
N ARG A 20 -0.73 26.17 12.13
CA ARG A 20 -1.06 26.75 13.43
C ARG A 20 -1.21 25.70 14.55
N CYS A 21 -1.98 24.64 14.33
CA CYS A 21 -2.32 23.66 15.36
C CYS A 21 -1.72 22.26 15.13
N GLY A 22 -1.14 21.98 13.96
CA GLY A 22 -0.58 20.67 13.61
C GLY A 22 -1.59 19.59 13.25
N SER A 23 -2.89 19.93 13.20
CA SER A 23 -3.97 19.02 12.78
C SER A 23 -3.80 18.55 11.34
N ASP A 24 -4.13 17.30 11.06
CA ASP A 24 -4.21 16.72 9.72
C ASP A 24 -5.58 16.92 9.04
N ARG A 25 -6.55 17.52 9.74
CA ARG A 25 -7.86 17.88 9.20
C ARG A 25 -7.80 19.22 8.45
N VAL A 26 -6.92 19.30 7.46
CA VAL A 26 -6.80 20.42 6.53
C VAL A 26 -7.47 20.10 5.20
N VAL A 27 -8.10 21.10 4.59
CA VAL A 27 -8.79 21.00 3.32
C VAL A 27 -8.37 22.13 2.38
N ARG A 28 -8.49 21.88 1.08
CA ARG A 28 -8.30 22.89 0.04
C ARG A 28 -9.61 23.13 -0.70
N GLU A 29 -9.83 24.36 -1.13
CA GLU A 29 -10.90 24.66 -2.08
C GLU A 29 -10.57 24.02 -3.44
N ALA A 30 -11.60 23.54 -4.13
CA ALA A 30 -11.46 22.91 -5.44
C ALA A 30 -12.70 23.14 -6.29
N TRP A 31 -12.52 23.15 -7.61
CA TRP A 31 -13.64 22.99 -8.53
C TRP A 31 -13.85 21.51 -8.82
N ALA A 32 -15.12 21.12 -8.82
CA ALA A 32 -15.56 19.85 -9.36
C ALA A 32 -16.45 20.15 -10.57
N CYS A 33 -16.30 19.37 -11.63
CA CYS A 33 -17.11 19.44 -12.83
C CYS A 33 -18.00 18.19 -12.92
N TRP A 34 -19.23 18.34 -13.42
CA TRP A 34 -20.14 17.22 -13.61
C TRP A 34 -19.75 16.45 -14.87
N ASN A 35 -19.39 15.16 -14.73
CA ASN A 35 -19.13 14.29 -15.86
C ASN A 35 -20.40 13.51 -16.25
N PRO A 36 -21.01 13.78 -17.41
CA PRO A 36 -22.25 13.11 -17.83
C PRO A 36 -22.06 11.65 -18.22
N ALA A 37 -20.85 11.21 -18.55
CA ALA A 37 -20.57 9.82 -18.93
C ALA A 37 -20.50 8.90 -17.69
N THR A 38 -19.96 9.42 -16.59
CA THR A 38 -19.85 8.68 -15.31
C THR A 38 -21.01 8.98 -14.36
N GLY A 39 -21.72 10.11 -14.54
CA GLY A 39 -22.79 10.56 -13.65
C GLY A 39 -22.28 11.02 -12.28
N LEU A 40 -21.03 11.49 -12.22
CA LEU A 40 -20.33 11.88 -11.00
C LEU A 40 -19.73 13.28 -11.12
N TRP A 41 -19.59 13.96 -9.98
CA TRP A 41 -18.73 15.14 -9.88
C TRP A 41 -17.26 14.69 -9.83
N GLU A 42 -16.44 15.21 -10.73
CA GLU A 42 -15.02 14.89 -10.83
C GLU A 42 -14.19 16.13 -10.48
N LEU A 43 -13.11 15.93 -9.71
CA LEU A 43 -12.21 17.00 -9.29
C LEU A 43 -11.49 17.56 -10.53
N GLU A 44 -11.70 18.84 -10.84
CA GLU A 44 -11.11 19.49 -12.01
C GLU A 44 -9.80 20.21 -11.65
N THR A 45 -9.83 21.02 -10.59
CA THR A 45 -8.64 21.75 -10.12
C THR A 45 -8.72 22.05 -8.63
N VAL A 46 -7.57 22.19 -7.98
CA VAL A 46 -7.44 22.52 -6.55
C VAL A 46 -6.77 23.89 -6.42
N PHE A 47 -7.34 24.78 -5.62
CA PHE A 47 -6.83 26.14 -5.38
C PHE A 47 -5.93 26.22 -4.16
N ASP A 48 -5.19 27.32 -4.03
CA ASP A 48 -4.20 27.54 -2.97
C ASP A 48 -4.81 27.94 -1.62
N ARG A 49 -6.14 28.06 -1.54
CA ARG A 49 -6.81 28.38 -0.28
C ARG A 49 -6.93 27.13 0.58
N GLU A 50 -6.31 27.20 1.75
CA GLU A 50 -6.23 26.10 2.71
C GLU A 50 -7.01 26.47 3.97
N TYR A 51 -7.82 25.55 4.47
CA TYR A 51 -8.64 25.73 5.67
C TYR A 51 -8.41 24.58 6.65
N CYS A 52 -8.34 24.89 7.94
CA CYS A 52 -8.22 23.88 8.99
C CYS A 52 -9.55 23.73 9.71
N HIS A 53 -10.14 22.54 9.66
CA HIS A 53 -11.40 22.26 10.37
C HIS A 53 -11.27 22.34 11.89
N GLN A 54 -10.10 22.01 12.45
CA GLN A 54 -9.89 22.09 13.89
C GLN A 54 -9.72 23.53 14.39
N CYS A 55 -9.12 24.42 13.59
CA CYS A 55 -9.01 25.83 13.92
C CYS A 55 -10.26 26.64 13.52
N GLU A 56 -11.12 26.04 12.70
CA GLU A 56 -12.23 26.70 12.00
C GLU A 56 -11.79 27.99 11.26
N ALA A 57 -10.58 27.99 10.69
CA ALA A 57 -9.99 29.16 10.06
C ALA A 57 -9.11 28.81 8.86
N GLU A 58 -8.85 29.80 8.01
CA GLU A 58 -7.82 29.73 6.97
C GLU A 58 -6.46 29.42 7.61
N THR A 59 -5.65 28.61 6.91
CA THR A 59 -4.32 28.21 7.34
C THR A 59 -3.38 28.22 6.15
N ARG A 60 -2.10 27.96 6.41
CA ARG A 60 -1.24 27.31 5.42
C ARG A 60 -0.95 25.87 5.81
N CYS A 61 -0.71 25.00 4.84
CA CYS A 61 -0.24 23.65 5.07
C CYS A 61 1.27 23.67 5.28
N ARG A 62 1.72 23.07 6.39
CA ARG A 62 3.06 22.50 6.44
C ARG A 62 2.97 21.03 6.11
N TRP A 63 3.97 20.51 5.43
CA TRP A 63 4.04 19.09 5.15
C TRP A 63 4.82 18.42 6.27
N LYS A 64 4.28 17.31 6.79
CA LYS A 64 4.99 16.42 7.72
C LYS A 64 5.01 15.01 7.16
N ARG A 65 6.07 14.25 7.44
CA ARG A 65 6.00 12.80 7.22
C ARG A 65 4.98 12.21 8.19
N ALA A 66 4.17 11.26 7.72
CA ALA A 66 3.32 10.49 8.61
C ALA A 66 4.20 9.85 9.70
N ALA A 67 3.86 10.05 10.97
CA ALA A 67 4.64 9.54 12.09
C ALA A 67 4.53 8.01 12.21
N GLU A 68 3.42 7.46 11.75
CA GLU A 68 3.15 6.03 11.73
C GLU A 68 2.93 5.58 10.29
N VAL A 69 3.56 4.46 9.94
CA VAL A 69 3.24 3.75 8.70
C VAL A 69 1.79 3.28 8.81
N PRO A 70 0.92 3.57 7.83
CA PRO A 70 -0.50 3.22 7.88
C PRO A 70 -0.70 1.72 7.64
N ARG A 71 -0.24 0.89 8.57
CA ARG A 71 -0.21 -0.59 8.51
C ARG A 71 -1.58 -1.19 8.21
N ALA A 72 -2.65 -0.63 8.78
CA ALA A 72 -4.01 -1.09 8.48
C ALA A 72 -4.37 -0.93 7.00
N ALA A 73 -3.99 0.19 6.36
CA ALA A 73 -4.22 0.39 4.94
C ALA A 73 -3.33 -0.53 4.09
N ILE A 74 -2.06 -0.73 4.48
CA ILE A 74 -1.15 -1.67 3.81
C ILE A 74 -1.73 -3.09 3.86
N ARG A 75 -2.16 -3.52 5.04
CA ARG A 75 -2.81 -4.81 5.28
C ARG A 75 -4.03 -5.00 4.40
N ASP A 76 -4.94 -4.02 4.36
CA ASP A 76 -6.17 -4.12 3.57
C ASP A 76 -5.86 -4.25 2.07
N LEU A 77 -4.85 -3.52 1.58
CA LEU A 77 -4.40 -3.62 0.19
C LEU A 77 -3.71 -4.96 -0.09
N ASN A 78 -2.86 -5.45 0.82
CA ASN A 78 -2.20 -6.75 0.70
C ASN A 78 -3.21 -7.89 0.69
N ASP A 79 -4.18 -7.88 1.60
CA ASP A 79 -5.27 -8.85 1.65
C ASP A 79 -6.13 -8.80 0.39
N ARG A 80 -6.45 -7.61 -0.11
CA ARG A 80 -7.23 -7.45 -1.35
C ARG A 80 -6.48 -8.03 -2.55
N PHE A 81 -5.19 -7.72 -2.68
CA PHE A 81 -4.36 -8.26 -3.75
C PHE A 81 -4.21 -9.78 -3.64
N ARG A 82 -3.81 -10.28 -2.47
CA ARG A 82 -3.62 -11.71 -2.20
C ARG A 82 -4.88 -12.54 -2.41
N ARG A 83 -6.02 -12.14 -1.84
CA ARG A 83 -7.26 -12.93 -1.86
C ARG A 83 -7.98 -12.84 -3.20
N LYS A 84 -8.00 -11.66 -3.81
CA LYS A 84 -8.87 -11.38 -4.96
C LYS A 84 -8.11 -11.13 -6.27
N GLY A 85 -6.79 -10.98 -6.23
CA GLY A 85 -5.99 -10.53 -7.39
C GLY A 85 -6.34 -9.10 -7.82
N ALA A 86 -6.94 -8.32 -6.94
CA ALA A 86 -7.42 -6.97 -7.25
C ALA A 86 -6.40 -5.92 -6.81
N GLY A 87 -6.06 -5.02 -7.74
CA GLY A 87 -5.10 -3.94 -7.52
C GLY A 87 -3.97 -3.95 -8.54
N HIS A 88 -2.98 -3.10 -8.34
CA HIS A 88 -1.79 -3.03 -9.19
C HIS A 88 -0.69 -3.96 -8.66
N GLY A 89 -0.41 -5.04 -9.38
CA GLY A 89 0.56 -6.04 -8.92
C GLY A 89 0.80 -7.21 -9.86
N SER A 90 1.80 -8.02 -9.52
CA SER A 90 2.19 -9.24 -10.24
C SER A 90 2.29 -10.42 -9.28
N VAL A 91 1.95 -11.62 -9.76
CA VAL A 91 2.21 -12.86 -9.03
C VAL A 91 3.41 -13.55 -9.67
N VAL A 92 4.42 -13.86 -8.87
CA VAL A 92 5.65 -14.55 -9.27
C VAL A 92 5.66 -15.92 -8.60
N ILE A 93 5.91 -16.95 -9.39
CA ILE A 93 6.02 -18.33 -8.93
C ILE A 93 7.44 -18.79 -9.26
N THR A 94 8.20 -19.20 -8.24
CA THR A 94 9.59 -19.61 -8.44
C THR A 94 9.70 -20.93 -9.22
N GLN A 95 10.90 -21.20 -9.73
CA GLN A 95 11.16 -22.40 -10.50
C GLN A 95 10.92 -23.68 -9.70
N GLY A 96 11.22 -23.69 -8.40
CA GLY A 96 10.97 -24.85 -7.53
C GLY A 96 9.50 -25.21 -7.45
N VAL A 97 8.62 -24.22 -7.27
CA VAL A 97 7.16 -24.43 -7.28
C VAL A 97 6.67 -24.81 -8.68
N GLN A 98 7.18 -24.16 -9.73
CA GLN A 98 6.82 -24.51 -11.12
C GLN A 98 7.16 -25.96 -11.48
N ALA A 99 8.30 -26.46 -11.01
CA ALA A 99 8.76 -27.83 -11.26
C ALA A 99 7.85 -28.91 -10.63
N LYS A 100 7.04 -28.56 -9.62
CA LYS A 100 6.04 -29.46 -9.01
C LYS A 100 4.80 -29.66 -9.91
N GLY A 101 4.62 -28.81 -10.93
CA GLY A 101 3.56 -28.91 -11.93
C GLY A 101 2.30 -28.12 -11.61
N ALA A 102 1.41 -28.00 -12.60
CA ALA A 102 0.25 -27.10 -12.56
C ALA A 102 -0.72 -27.39 -11.40
N ALA A 103 -0.97 -28.67 -11.08
CA ALA A 103 -1.86 -29.04 -9.99
C ALA A 103 -1.35 -28.58 -8.62
N PHE A 104 -0.03 -28.64 -8.40
CA PHE A 104 0.60 -28.13 -7.19
C PHE A 104 0.51 -26.60 -7.12
N ILE A 105 0.75 -25.92 -8.25
CA ILE A 105 0.62 -24.46 -8.36
C ILE A 105 -0.80 -24.01 -7.98
N ASP A 106 -1.84 -24.64 -8.52
CA ASP A 106 -3.23 -24.28 -8.22
C ASP A 106 -3.56 -24.46 -6.73
N LYS A 107 -3.06 -25.53 -6.11
CA LYS A 107 -3.20 -25.76 -4.67
C LYS A 107 -2.46 -24.70 -3.86
N ALA A 108 -1.23 -24.34 -4.25
CA ALA A 108 -0.44 -23.30 -3.60
C ALA A 108 -1.14 -21.94 -3.68
N ILE A 109 -1.60 -21.54 -4.86
CA ILE A 109 -2.36 -20.29 -5.04
C ILE A 109 -3.62 -20.30 -4.17
N THR A 110 -4.37 -21.41 -4.17
CA THR A 110 -5.59 -21.53 -3.36
C THR A 110 -5.30 -21.41 -1.86
N ALA A 111 -4.25 -22.07 -1.38
CA ALA A 111 -3.82 -21.99 0.02
C ALA A 111 -3.38 -20.57 0.40
N VAL A 112 -2.59 -19.90 -0.46
CA VAL A 112 -2.15 -18.51 -0.24
C VAL A 112 -3.35 -17.54 -0.17
N ARG A 113 -4.33 -17.70 -1.05
CA ARG A 113 -5.57 -16.90 -1.05
C ARG A 113 -6.40 -17.12 0.21
N GLY A 114 -6.41 -18.33 0.75
CA GLY A 114 -7.18 -18.70 1.94
C GLY A 114 -6.49 -18.44 3.27
N PHE A 115 -5.20 -18.12 3.29
CA PHE A 115 -4.42 -18.04 4.53
C PHE A 115 -4.91 -16.92 5.47
N ASP A 116 -5.09 -17.26 6.75
CA ASP A 116 -5.46 -16.33 7.83
C ASP A 116 -4.66 -16.55 9.12
N GLY A 117 -3.68 -17.47 9.12
CA GLY A 117 -2.86 -17.85 10.28
C GLY A 117 -1.75 -16.85 10.65
N PHE A 118 -2.05 -15.55 10.61
CA PHE A 118 -1.12 -14.48 10.97
C PHE A 118 -0.85 -14.45 12.47
N ASN A 119 0.42 -14.29 12.85
CA ASN A 119 0.89 -14.22 14.22
C ASN A 119 2.21 -13.42 14.29
N GLU A 120 2.68 -13.14 15.50
CA GLU A 120 3.88 -12.32 15.72
C GLU A 120 5.16 -12.86 15.05
N ALA A 121 5.24 -14.17 14.80
CA ALA A 121 6.41 -14.78 14.17
C ALA A 121 6.43 -14.63 12.65
N ASN A 122 5.26 -14.57 11.99
CA ASN A 122 5.17 -14.43 10.53
C ASN A 122 4.70 -13.05 10.05
N ASP A 123 4.15 -12.22 10.95
CA ASP A 123 3.59 -10.91 10.63
C ASP A 123 3.80 -9.92 11.79
N PRO A 124 5.06 -9.58 12.12
CA PRO A 124 5.40 -8.71 13.25
C PRO A 124 4.86 -7.28 13.09
N TRP A 125 4.55 -6.88 11.85
CA TRP A 125 4.07 -5.55 11.52
C TRP A 125 2.55 -5.49 11.29
N ALA A 126 1.85 -6.64 11.35
CA ALA A 126 0.42 -6.73 11.06
C ALA A 126 0.06 -6.20 9.65
N GLU A 127 0.96 -6.39 8.68
CA GLU A 127 0.83 -5.92 7.30
C GLU A 127 0.35 -7.04 6.36
N HIS A 128 0.27 -8.28 6.85
CA HIS A 128 -0.19 -9.45 6.07
C HIS A 128 0.63 -9.67 4.79
N ASP A 129 1.94 -9.45 4.86
CA ASP A 129 2.86 -9.50 3.73
C ASP A 129 3.68 -10.78 3.65
N PHE A 130 3.60 -11.69 4.62
CA PHE A 130 4.34 -12.95 4.65
C PHE A 130 3.51 -14.08 5.26
N GLY A 131 3.74 -15.30 4.77
CA GLY A 131 3.16 -16.48 5.38
C GLY A 131 3.73 -17.79 4.84
N VAL A 132 3.31 -18.88 5.49
CA VAL A 132 3.73 -20.24 5.17
C VAL A 132 2.51 -21.12 5.07
N VAL A 133 2.41 -21.88 3.98
CA VAL A 133 1.36 -22.89 3.77
C VAL A 133 2.00 -24.24 3.48
N GLU A 134 1.27 -25.31 3.77
CA GLU A 134 1.71 -26.67 3.46
C GLU A 134 0.88 -27.20 2.28
N VAL A 135 1.58 -27.68 1.24
CA VAL A 135 0.96 -28.20 0.02
C VAL A 135 1.62 -29.53 -0.30
N GLU A 136 0.85 -30.61 -0.27
CA GLU A 136 1.34 -31.97 -0.56
C GLU A 136 2.56 -32.41 0.27
N GLY A 137 2.67 -31.89 1.51
CA GLY A 137 3.78 -32.16 2.42
C GLY A 137 5.01 -31.26 2.23
N ASP A 138 5.00 -30.38 1.22
CA ASP A 138 6.02 -29.35 1.04
C ASP A 138 5.60 -28.05 1.71
N ARG A 139 6.56 -27.38 2.37
CA ARG A 139 6.35 -26.01 2.88
C ARG A 139 6.54 -25.02 1.73
N VAL A 140 5.53 -24.19 1.51
CA VAL A 140 5.52 -23.13 0.52
C VAL A 140 5.46 -21.80 1.27
N PHE A 141 6.45 -20.94 1.02
CA PHE A 141 6.48 -19.59 1.52
C PHE A 141 5.84 -18.66 0.49
N TRP A 142 5.18 -17.63 1.00
CA TRP A 142 4.72 -16.54 0.16
C TRP A 142 5.01 -15.21 0.82
N LYS A 143 5.28 -14.19 -0.01
CA LYS A 143 5.47 -12.82 0.46
C LYS A 143 4.95 -11.79 -0.53
N ILE A 144 4.63 -10.60 -0.04
CA ILE A 144 4.20 -9.45 -0.85
C ILE A 144 5.21 -8.32 -0.64
N ASP A 145 5.99 -8.04 -1.69
CA ASP A 145 6.92 -6.93 -1.69
C ASP A 145 6.28 -5.72 -2.40
N PRO A 146 6.15 -4.55 -1.74
CA PRO A 146 5.63 -3.33 -2.38
C PRO A 146 6.76 -2.56 -3.09
N TYR A 147 6.75 -2.55 -4.42
CA TYR A 147 7.69 -1.81 -5.26
C TYR A 147 7.09 -0.49 -5.75
N ASP A 148 7.95 0.44 -6.18
CA ASP A 148 7.55 1.53 -7.06
C ASP A 148 6.96 1.00 -8.38
N LEU A 149 6.29 1.86 -9.14
CA LEU A 149 5.65 1.46 -10.42
C LEU A 149 6.67 1.00 -11.48
N SER A 150 7.95 1.35 -11.33
CA SER A 150 9.04 0.93 -12.22
C SER A 150 9.69 -0.41 -11.82
N LEU A 151 9.29 -1.00 -10.70
CA LEU A 151 9.88 -2.22 -10.12
C LEU A 151 11.39 -2.10 -9.85
N THR A 152 11.88 -0.89 -9.59
CA THR A 152 13.32 -0.64 -9.37
C THR A 152 13.68 -0.59 -7.90
N MET A 153 12.81 -0.01 -7.09
CA MET A 153 13.01 0.21 -5.66
C MET A 153 11.71 -0.10 -4.91
N LEU A 154 11.79 -0.21 -3.59
CA LEU A 154 10.60 -0.32 -2.75
C LEU A 154 9.75 0.96 -2.86
N SER A 155 8.42 0.80 -2.78
CA SER A 155 7.50 1.94 -2.79
C SER A 155 7.74 2.83 -1.59
N GLN A 156 7.81 4.14 -1.83
CA GLN A 156 7.90 5.14 -0.78
C GLN A 156 6.60 5.30 0.02
N ASN A 157 5.47 4.86 -0.55
CA ASN A 157 4.18 4.85 0.13
C ASN A 157 3.38 3.57 -0.22
N PRO A 158 3.68 2.45 0.46
CA PRO A 158 2.98 1.18 0.22
C PRO A 158 1.46 1.25 0.43
N ALA A 159 0.96 2.23 1.19
CA ALA A 159 -0.47 2.43 1.41
C ALA A 159 -1.17 3.20 0.28
N ASN A 160 -0.44 3.69 -0.71
CA ASN A 160 -0.98 4.31 -1.90
C ASN A 160 -0.82 3.37 -3.10
N GLU A 161 -1.93 2.79 -3.54
CA GLU A 161 -1.98 1.89 -4.69
C GLU A 161 -1.66 2.58 -6.02
N GLY A 162 -1.88 3.89 -6.13
CA GLY A 162 -1.57 4.65 -7.34
C GLY A 162 -0.08 4.81 -7.61
N VAL A 163 0.78 4.52 -6.62
CA VAL A 163 2.25 4.62 -6.73
C VAL A 163 2.98 3.34 -6.31
N THR A 164 2.23 2.27 -6.03
CA THR A 164 2.77 1.00 -5.54
C THR A 164 2.40 -0.14 -6.47
N HIS A 165 3.37 -0.95 -6.84
CA HIS A 165 3.17 -2.24 -7.50
C HIS A 165 3.46 -3.38 -6.51
N ARG A 166 2.47 -4.21 -6.21
CA ARG A 166 2.62 -5.33 -5.27
C ARG A 166 3.11 -6.59 -5.99
N VAL A 167 4.22 -7.15 -5.54
CA VAL A 167 4.73 -8.41 -6.07
C VAL A 167 4.47 -9.53 -5.06
N LEU A 168 3.50 -10.40 -5.36
CA LEU A 168 3.26 -11.61 -4.58
C LEU A 168 4.17 -12.72 -5.10
N THR A 169 5.16 -13.12 -4.32
CA THR A 169 6.05 -14.24 -4.65
C THR A 169 5.59 -15.49 -3.92
N ILE A 170 5.42 -16.61 -4.63
CA ILE A 170 5.15 -17.94 -4.09
C ILE A 170 6.35 -18.83 -4.39
N MET A 171 6.96 -19.40 -3.34
CA MET A 171 8.21 -20.16 -3.44
C MET A 171 8.26 -21.33 -2.47
N LEU A 172 9.09 -22.34 -2.74
CA LEU A 172 9.34 -23.40 -1.78
C LEU A 172 10.16 -22.84 -0.60
N ALA A 173 9.94 -23.38 0.59
CA ALA A 173 10.72 -23.01 1.77
C ALA A 173 12.24 -23.27 1.62
N SER A 174 12.64 -24.15 0.68
CA SER A 174 14.05 -24.41 0.35
C SER A 174 14.68 -23.35 -0.57
N GLU A 175 13.87 -22.47 -1.15
CA GLU A 175 14.31 -21.37 -2.02
C GLU A 175 14.45 -20.03 -1.28
N TYR A 176 14.13 -20.02 0.02
CA TYR A 176 14.20 -18.87 0.92
C TYR A 176 15.37 -19.03 1.89
#